data_AF-A0A2W2BUY1-F1
#
_entry.id   AF-A0A2W2BUY1-F1
#
_cell.length_a   1.000
_cell.length_b   1.000
_cell.length_c   1.000
_cell.angle_alpha   90.00
_cell.angle_beta   90.00
_cell.angle_gamma   90.00
#
_symmetry.space_group_name_H-M   'P 1'
#
loop_
_entity.id
_entity.type
_entity.pdbx_description
1 polymer ?
#
loop_
_entity_poly.entity_id
_entity_poly.type
_entity_poly.pdbx_seq_one_letter_code
_entity_poly.pdbx_strand_id
1 'polypeptide(L)'
;MNIKISTDKLGSLRIFIKANDMLPATSFWYKLFPINLSRYLIKQAKLSGIRAANILTTQAGYCNGSAIQTWGVETGSYKLTLCVELVDTLEKLEDFFRNHQTLLKNKLVLFRELERWQSESQDDKTT
;
A
#
# COMPACT_ATOMS: atom_id res chain seq x y z
N MET A 1 16.49 -19.26 -27.68
CA MET A 1 15.11 -19.26 -27.13
C MET A 1 14.54 -17.86 -27.31
N ASN A 2 13.43 -17.72 -28.05
CA ASN A 2 12.69 -16.45 -28.14
C ASN A 2 11.59 -16.48 -27.07
N ILE A 3 11.71 -15.63 -26.05
CA ILE A 3 10.67 -15.46 -25.03
C ILE A 3 9.72 -14.38 -25.53
N LYS A 4 8.45 -14.73 -25.71
CA LYS A 4 7.40 -13.75 -25.99
C LYS A 4 6.93 -13.14 -24.67
N ILE A 5 6.93 -11.82 -24.60
CA ILE A 5 6.46 -11.06 -23.45
C ILE A 5 5.02 -10.62 -23.73
N SER A 6 4.08 -10.97 -22.86
CA SER A 6 2.75 -10.36 -22.81
C SER A 6 2.70 -9.31 -21.70
N THR A 7 1.96 -8.22 -21.96
CA THR A 7 1.86 -7.08 -21.05
C THR A 7 0.41 -6.82 -20.64
N ASP A 8 0.19 -6.65 -19.34
CA ASP A 8 -1.10 -6.24 -18.77
C ASP A 8 -0.95 -4.91 -18.01
N LYS A 9 -1.90 -4.00 -18.15
CA LYS A 9 -1.92 -2.73 -17.40
C LYS A 9 -2.43 -2.93 -15.99
N LEU A 10 -1.67 -2.44 -15.01
CA LEU A 10 -2.03 -2.38 -13.59
C LEU A 10 -1.78 -0.97 -13.04
N GLY A 11 -2.09 -0.78 -11.77
CA GLY A 11 -1.75 0.42 -11.02
C GLY A 11 -1.06 0.09 -9.71
N SER A 12 -0.39 1.10 -9.15
CA SER A 12 0.14 1.13 -7.80
C SER A 12 -0.49 2.29 -7.05
N LEU A 13 -1.27 1.99 -6.01
CA LEU A 13 -1.81 2.96 -5.06
C LEU A 13 -0.89 3.03 -3.85
N ARG A 14 -0.24 4.16 -3.64
CA ARG A 14 0.67 4.41 -2.52
C ARG A 14 0.03 5.34 -1.51
N ILE A 15 -0.14 4.85 -0.29
CA ILE A 15 -0.78 5.56 0.81
C ILE A 15 0.30 5.87 1.85
N PHE A 16 0.64 7.15 1.99
CA PHE A 16 1.63 7.61 2.96
C PHE A 16 0.96 7.90 4.30
N ILE A 17 1.45 7.23 5.35
CA ILE A 17 0.93 7.32 6.73
C ILE A 17 2.10 7.41 7.71
N LYS A 18 1.84 7.88 8.93
CA LYS A 18 2.86 7.84 10.00
C LYS A 18 2.92 6.44 10.59
N ALA A 19 4.09 6.01 11.04
CA ALA A 19 4.28 4.69 11.66
C ALA A 19 3.35 4.44 12.86
N ASN A 20 3.00 5.50 13.59
CA ASN A 20 2.08 5.46 14.74
C ASN A 20 0.64 5.86 14.40
N ASP A 21 0.27 5.99 13.11
CA ASP A 21 -1.13 6.23 12.75
C ASP A 21 -1.97 5.03 13.20
N MET A 22 -2.95 5.30 14.06
CA MET A 22 -3.91 4.32 14.57
C MET A 22 -5.26 4.55 13.92
N LEU A 23 -6.10 3.51 13.89
CA LEU A 23 -7.51 3.70 13.56
C LEU A 23 -8.17 4.66 14.57
N PRO A 24 -9.11 5.53 14.12
CA PRO A 24 -9.90 6.34 15.03
C PRO A 24 -10.62 5.42 16.03
N ALA A 25 -10.49 5.71 17.32
CA ALA A 25 -11.13 4.93 18.37
C ALA A 25 -12.64 5.25 18.44
N THR A 26 -13.40 4.77 17.44
CA THR A 26 -14.84 4.99 17.31
C THR A 26 -15.66 4.17 18.32
N SER A 27 -15.05 3.18 18.98
CA SER A 27 -15.68 2.32 19.98
C SER A 27 -14.75 2.10 21.18
N PHE A 28 -15.33 1.85 22.35
CA PHE A 28 -14.60 1.56 23.60
C PHE A 28 -13.62 0.40 23.46
N TRP A 29 -13.93 -0.60 22.63
CA TRP A 29 -13.04 -1.72 22.34
C TRP A 29 -11.73 -1.31 21.64
N TYR A 30 -11.81 -0.36 20.71
CA TYR A 30 -10.63 0.17 20.01
C TYR A 30 -9.80 1.13 20.89
N LYS A 31 -10.33 1.59 22.03
CA LYS A 31 -9.54 2.30 23.06
C LYS A 31 -8.67 1.35 23.88
N LEU A 32 -9.13 0.13 24.12
CA LEU A 32 -8.41 -0.91 24.86
C LEU A 32 -7.38 -1.63 23.97
N PHE A 33 -7.68 -1.77 22.67
CA PHE A 33 -6.80 -2.43 21.70
C PHE A 33 -6.58 -1.55 20.46
N PRO A 34 -5.62 -0.60 20.53
CA PRO A 34 -5.33 0.27 19.40
C PRO A 34 -4.82 -0.54 18.20
N ILE A 35 -5.42 -0.33 17.03
CA ILE A 35 -5.04 -0.99 15.79
C ILE A 35 -4.25 -0.02 14.92
N ASN A 36 -3.05 -0.44 14.54
CA ASN A 36 -2.22 0.32 13.61
C ASN A 36 -2.85 0.38 12.21
N LEU A 37 -2.96 1.58 11.64
CA LEU A 37 -3.62 1.82 10.35
C LEU A 37 -2.93 1.06 9.22
N SER A 38 -1.59 0.98 9.21
CA SER A 38 -0.86 0.25 8.15
C SER A 38 -1.26 -1.22 8.09
N ARG A 39 -1.29 -1.88 9.25
CA ARG A 39 -1.66 -3.30 9.38
C ARG A 39 -3.12 -3.53 9.04
N TYR A 40 -3.99 -2.60 9.45
CA TYR A 40 -5.41 -2.65 9.08
C TYR A 40 -5.59 -2.59 7.56
N LEU A 41 -4.94 -1.64 6.88
CA LEU A 41 -5.02 -1.50 5.42
C LEU A 41 -4.51 -2.74 4.68
N ILE A 42 -3.40 -3.35 5.13
CA ILE A 42 -2.91 -4.62 4.57
C ILE A 42 -3.95 -5.73 4.73
N LYS A 43 -4.56 -5.85 5.91
CA LYS A 43 -5.61 -6.85 6.17
C LYS A 43 -6.83 -6.62 5.27
N GLN A 44 -7.30 -5.38 5.15
CA GLN A 44 -8.43 -5.05 4.28
C GLN A 44 -8.10 -5.31 2.81
N ALA A 45 -6.90 -4.97 2.34
CA ALA A 45 -6.48 -5.24 0.96
C ALA A 45 -6.50 -6.75 0.66
N LYS A 46 -6.01 -7.58 1.59
CA LYS A 46 -6.10 -9.04 1.50
C LYS A 46 -7.56 -9.52 1.40
N LEU A 47 -8.44 -9.00 2.26
CA LEU A 47 -9.88 -9.34 2.27
C LEU A 47 -10.61 -8.91 1.00
N SER A 48 -10.24 -7.77 0.40
CA SER A 48 -10.78 -7.28 -0.87
C SER A 48 -10.18 -7.96 -2.10
N GLY A 49 -9.28 -8.94 -1.94
CA GLY A 49 -8.67 -9.66 -3.04
C GLY A 49 -7.76 -8.79 -3.92
N ILE A 50 -7.09 -7.80 -3.32
CA ILE A 50 -6.02 -7.03 -3.97
C ILE A 50 -4.84 -7.97 -4.26
N ARG A 51 -4.31 -7.93 -5.49
CA ARG A 51 -3.24 -8.83 -5.97
C ARG A 51 -1.97 -8.77 -5.13
N ALA A 52 -1.51 -7.57 -4.76
CA ALA A 52 -0.37 -7.40 -3.86
C ALA A 52 -0.53 -6.18 -2.95
N ALA A 53 -0.06 -6.31 -1.70
CA ALA A 53 -0.11 -5.26 -0.70
C ALA A 53 1.16 -5.31 0.17
N ASN A 54 1.87 -4.19 0.28
CA ASN A 54 3.17 -4.10 0.97
C ASN A 54 3.21 -2.92 1.93
N ILE A 55 3.99 -3.05 3.01
CA ILE A 55 4.41 -1.92 3.86
C ILE A 55 5.87 -1.62 3.53
N LEU A 56 6.12 -0.42 3.05
CA LEU A 56 7.45 0.09 2.74
C LEU A 56 7.85 1.09 3.84
N THR A 57 8.97 0.84 4.50
CA THR A 57 9.55 1.71 5.52
C THR A 57 10.57 2.64 4.87
N THR A 58 10.45 3.96 5.08
CA THR A 58 11.49 4.91 4.64
C THR A 58 12.51 5.13 5.75
N GLN A 59 13.82 5.12 5.42
CA GLN A 59 14.87 5.46 6.38
C GLN A 59 14.90 6.95 6.72
N ALA A 60 14.44 7.80 5.79
CA ALA A 60 14.18 9.21 6.01
C ALA A 60 13.05 9.68 5.09
N GLY A 61 12.25 10.64 5.53
CA GLY A 61 11.16 11.18 4.72
C GLY A 61 10.41 12.31 5.39
N TYR A 62 9.63 13.04 4.59
CA TYR A 62 8.65 14.02 5.04
C TYR A 62 7.39 13.86 4.20
N CYS A 63 6.24 14.23 4.75
CA CYS A 63 4.98 14.20 4.02
C CYS A 63 4.12 15.38 4.44
N ASN A 64 3.47 16.03 3.48
CA ASN A 64 2.50 17.10 3.72
C ASN A 64 3.06 18.29 4.52
N GLY A 65 4.28 18.76 4.18
CA GLY A 65 4.91 19.93 4.80
C GLY A 65 5.47 19.71 6.22
N SER A 66 5.46 18.47 6.72
CA SER A 66 6.08 18.14 8.00
C SER A 66 7.61 18.33 7.94
N ALA A 67 8.24 18.60 9.10
CA ALA A 67 9.69 18.55 9.21
C ALA A 67 10.24 17.19 8.72
N ILE A 68 11.46 17.21 8.16
CA ILE A 68 12.17 16.00 7.74
C ILE A 68 12.37 15.11 8.96
N GLN A 69 12.07 13.83 8.78
CA GLN A 69 12.28 12.82 9.80
C GLN A 69 13.28 11.80 9.32
N THR A 70 14.26 11.51 10.16
CA THR A 70 15.33 10.55 9.90
C THR A 70 15.28 9.44 10.94
N TRP A 71 15.65 8.22 10.52
CA TRP A 71 15.86 7.12 11.44
C TRP A 71 17.10 7.39 12.29
N GLY A 72 16.96 7.42 13.62
CA GLY A 72 18.07 7.50 14.56
C GLY A 72 17.94 6.43 15.66
N VAL A 73 19.04 5.82 16.09
CA VAL A 73 19.05 4.77 17.12
C VAL A 73 18.53 5.29 18.46
N GLU A 74 18.71 6.58 18.74
CA GLU A 74 18.26 7.28 19.96
C GLU A 74 16.81 7.79 19.87
N THR A 75 16.30 8.00 18.66
CA THR A 75 14.94 8.46 18.37
C THR A 75 14.25 7.34 17.60
N GLY A 76 13.87 6.27 18.31
CA GLY A 76 13.23 5.10 17.71
C GLY A 76 12.18 5.44 16.64
N SER A 77 11.98 4.48 15.73
CA SER A 77 11.21 4.54 14.47
C SER A 77 9.81 5.19 14.48
N TYR A 78 9.29 5.58 15.64
CA TYR A 78 7.89 5.91 15.95
C TYR A 78 7.29 7.11 15.19
N LYS A 79 8.09 7.93 14.50
CA LYS A 79 7.58 9.07 13.72
C LYS A 79 7.68 8.89 12.20
N LEU A 80 8.44 7.91 11.72
CA LEU A 80 8.77 7.78 10.29
C LEU A 80 7.53 7.55 9.41
N THR A 81 7.64 8.03 8.17
CA THR A 81 6.60 7.81 7.16
C THR A 81 6.67 6.37 6.68
N LEU A 82 5.54 5.68 6.73
CA LEU A 82 5.32 4.39 6.07
C LEU A 82 4.55 4.63 4.77
N CYS A 83 4.83 3.82 3.76
CA CYS A 83 4.02 3.73 2.56
C CYS A 83 3.34 2.36 2.52
N VAL A 84 2.01 2.34 2.52
CA VAL A 84 1.25 1.14 2.16
C VAL A 84 1.08 1.18 0.64
N GLU A 85 1.64 0.22 -0.06
CA GLU A 85 1.52 0.09 -1.52
C GLU A 85 0.58 -1.06 -1.87
N LEU A 86 -0.43 -0.78 -2.69
CA LEU A 86 -1.36 -1.75 -3.24
C LEU A 86 -1.17 -1.82 -4.75
N VAL A 87 -1.12 -3.03 -5.32
CA VAL A 87 -1.00 -3.25 -6.77
C VAL A 87 -2.16 -4.10 -7.25
N ASP A 88 -2.95 -3.57 -8.18
CA ASP A 88 -4.03 -4.28 -8.87
C ASP A 88 -4.51 -3.49 -10.11
N THR A 89 -5.65 -3.87 -10.70
CA THR A 89 -6.34 -3.06 -11.71
C THR A 89 -6.79 -1.71 -11.15
N LEU A 90 -6.93 -0.70 -12.02
CA LEU A 90 -7.38 0.63 -11.62
C LEU A 90 -8.72 0.58 -10.87
N GLU A 91 -9.70 -0.17 -11.40
CA GLU A 91 -11.03 -0.34 -10.82
C GLU A 91 -10.97 -0.83 -9.36
N LYS A 92 -10.22 -1.90 -9.08
CA LYS A 92 -10.08 -2.43 -7.72
C LYS A 92 -9.39 -1.45 -6.77
N LEU A 93 -8.44 -0.66 -7.28
CA LEU A 93 -7.74 0.34 -6.47
C LEU A 93 -8.66 1.54 -6.16
N GLU A 94 -9.50 1.95 -7.11
CA GLU A 94 -10.54 2.97 -6.89
C GLU A 94 -11.57 2.49 -5.86
N ASP A 95 -12.06 1.26 -5.99
CA ASP A 95 -13.00 0.67 -5.04
C ASP A 95 -12.41 0.60 -3.63
N PHE A 96 -11.15 0.16 -3.52
CA PHE A 96 -10.45 0.15 -2.24
C PHE A 96 -10.37 1.56 -1.65
N PHE A 97 -10.02 2.57 -2.46
CA PHE A 97 -9.95 3.96 -2.01
C PHE A 97 -11.30 4.47 -1.54
N ARG A 98 -12.37 4.27 -2.31
CA ARG A 98 -13.74 4.72 -1.97
C ARG A 98 -14.23 4.08 -0.67
N ASN A 99 -14.02 2.78 -0.51
CA ASN A 99 -14.43 2.03 0.70
C ASN A 99 -13.70 2.49 1.96
N HIS A 100 -12.51 3.09 1.84
CA HIS A 100 -11.69 3.55 2.96
C HIS A 100 -11.50 5.07 2.99
N GLN A 101 -12.23 5.85 2.18
CA GLN A 101 -12.01 7.28 1.97
C GLN A 101 -11.96 8.09 3.27
N THR A 102 -12.75 7.70 4.27
CA THR A 102 -12.79 8.36 5.59
C THR A 102 -11.47 8.19 6.34
N LEU A 103 -10.84 7.01 6.26
CA LEU A 103 -9.54 6.72 6.88
C LEU A 103 -8.39 7.35 6.09
N LEU A 104 -8.55 7.45 4.78
CA LEU A 104 -7.57 8.04 3.86
C LEU A 104 -7.65 9.56 3.78
N LYS A 105 -8.67 10.17 4.40
CA LYS A 105 -8.83 11.62 4.45
C LYS A 105 -7.57 12.27 5.03
N ASN A 106 -7.08 13.31 4.36
CA ASN A 106 -5.86 14.05 4.69
C ASN A 106 -4.56 13.24 4.63
N LYS A 107 -4.57 12.03 4.06
CA LYS A 107 -3.36 11.26 3.73
C LYS A 107 -2.95 11.57 2.30
N LEU A 108 -1.65 11.58 2.04
CA LEU A 108 -1.15 11.62 0.68
C LEU A 108 -1.36 10.25 0.06
N VAL A 109 -2.18 10.21 -0.99
CA VAL A 109 -2.45 8.99 -1.76
C VAL A 109 -2.05 9.28 -3.20
N LEU A 110 -1.14 8.47 -3.74
CA LEU A 110 -0.62 8.61 -5.09
C LEU A 110 -0.97 7.37 -5.91
N PHE A 111 -1.34 7.58 -7.17
CA PHE A 111 -1.51 6.52 -8.14
C PHE A 111 -0.37 6.55 -9.16
N ARG A 112 0.09 5.37 -9.59
CA ARG A 112 1.05 5.21 -10.69
C ARG A 112 0.58 4.06 -11.57
N GLU A 113 0.57 4.26 -12.88
CA GLU A 113 0.38 3.16 -13.83
C GLU A 113 1.58 2.22 -13.82
N LEU A 114 1.30 0.93 -13.96
CA LEU A 114 2.29 -0.15 -14.01
C LEU A 114 2.01 -1.04 -15.23
N GLU A 115 3.06 -1.62 -15.78
CA GLU A 115 2.96 -2.72 -16.72
C GLU A 115 3.42 -4.01 -16.04
N ARG A 116 2.57 -5.03 -16.07
CA ARG A 116 2.96 -6.38 -15.68
C ARG A 116 3.49 -7.09 -16.91
N TRP A 117 4.69 -7.66 -16.80
CA TRP A 117 5.25 -8.53 -17.82
C TRP A 117 5.03 -9.99 -17.43
N GLN A 118 4.62 -10.81 -18.39
CA GLN A 118 4.52 -12.26 -18.24
C GLN A 118 5.27 -12.93 -19.40
N SER A 119 5.99 -14.00 -19.08
CA SER A 119 6.61 -14.85 -20.10
C SER A 119 5.59 -15.89 -20.56
N GLU A 120 5.30 -15.91 -21.85
CA GLU A 120 4.61 -17.05 -22.47
C GLU A 120 5.68 -18.09 -22.83
N SER A 121 5.77 -19.17 -22.05
CA SER A 121 6.48 -20.37 -22.50
C SER A 121 5.65 -20.97 -23.64
N GLN A 122 6.24 -21.06 -24.82
CA GLN A 122 5.66 -21.82 -25.92
C GLN A 122 5.87 -23.30 -25.60
N ASP A 123 5.07 -23.83 -24.67
CA ASP A 123 5.01 -25.28 -24.48
C ASP A 123 4.45 -25.87 -25.77
N ASP A 124 5.25 -26.75 -26.37
CA ASP A 124 4.98 -27.45 -27.60
C ASP A 124 3.53 -27.93 -27.64
N LYS A 125 2.80 -27.48 -28.66
CA LYS A 125 1.65 -28.23 -29.17
C LYS A 125 2.17 -29.59 -29.67
N THR A 126 2.38 -30.53 -28.76
CA THR A 126 2.57 -31.93 -29.09
C THR A 126 1.20 -32.60 -29.00
N THR A 127 0.62 -32.78 -30.19
CA THR A 127 -0.23 -33.89 -30.65
C THR A 127 -1.50 -34.22 -29.86
#